data_AF-A0A928WI55-F1
#
_entry.id   AF-A0A928WI55-F1
#
_cell.length_a   1.000
_cell.length_b   1.000
_cell.length_c   1.000
_cell.angle_alpha   90.00
_cell.angle_beta   90.00
_cell.angle_gamma   90.00
#
_symmetry.space_group_name_H-M   'P 1'
#
loop_
_entity.id
_entity.type
_entity.pdbx_description
1 polymer ?
#
loop_
_entity_poly.entity_id
_entity_poly.type
_entity_poly.pdbx_seq_one_letter_code
_entity_poly.pdbx_strand_id
1 'polypeptide(L)'
;MLLLSRQAIATPLVACLCLLGVSLIQFPQLQILLKNQQTVSLETLERDINSESLRLNLLKRMPSFGYANLIANWVYLGYLQYFGDDEIRAKTGYGLSPEYFEVILERDPRFLTAYLSLSSSTSMYAGMPERSIEMIEKGLKSLSPLVPEKSYYVWRYKGIDELLFLGNTQAAQQSFSTAAEWASNFSDEESQLVAVTSQQTSQFLSQNPNSKFAQLSAWVMVLNNQVDAKTLKRAIREIEALGAKVTSTPEGNKITFPE
;
A
#
# COMPACT_ATOMS: atom_id res chain seq x y z
N MET A 1 -26.04 12.31 50.71
CA MET A 1 -26.92 11.46 49.87
C MET A 1 -27.50 12.15 48.63
N LEU A 2 -27.85 13.45 48.65
CA LEU A 2 -28.44 14.15 47.48
C LEU A 2 -27.49 14.39 46.28
N LEU A 3 -26.17 14.48 46.48
CA LEU A 3 -25.18 14.71 45.41
C LEU A 3 -24.92 13.46 44.55
N LEU A 4 -24.92 12.27 45.15
CA LEU A 4 -24.78 10.98 44.44
C LEU A 4 -25.97 10.69 43.52
N SER A 5 -27.19 11.08 43.92
CA SER A 5 -28.41 10.92 43.14
C SER A 5 -28.42 11.77 41.86
N ARG A 6 -27.86 13.00 41.90
CA ARG A 6 -27.81 13.88 40.73
C ARG A 6 -26.82 13.39 39.68
N GLN A 7 -25.66 12.87 40.09
CA GLN A 7 -24.68 12.28 39.17
C GLN A 7 -25.19 10.98 38.54
N ALA A 8 -25.92 10.16 39.30
CA ALA A 8 -26.51 8.91 38.81
C ALA A 8 -27.59 9.12 37.72
N ILE A 9 -28.22 10.30 37.67
CA ILE A 9 -29.25 10.63 36.67
C ILE A 9 -28.67 11.52 35.55
N ALA A 10 -27.82 12.49 35.88
CA ALA A 10 -27.27 13.42 34.88
C ALA A 10 -26.32 12.73 33.90
N THR A 11 -25.50 11.78 34.38
CA THR A 11 -24.52 11.08 33.53
C THR A 11 -25.18 10.24 32.42
N PRO A 12 -26.17 9.37 32.70
CA PRO A 12 -26.87 8.65 31.63
C PRO A 12 -27.66 9.59 30.72
N LEU A 13 -28.21 10.69 31.25
CA LEU A 13 -28.94 11.66 30.44
C LEU A 13 -28.02 12.37 29.43
N VAL A 14 -26.82 12.78 29.85
CA VAL A 14 -25.81 13.37 28.98
C VAL A 14 -25.30 12.34 27.97
N ALA A 15 -25.05 11.10 28.38
CA ALA A 15 -24.66 10.03 27.46
C ALA A 15 -25.74 9.77 26.39
N CYS A 16 -27.01 9.71 26.79
CA CYS A 16 -28.14 9.58 25.86
C CYS A 16 -28.22 10.77 24.91
N LEU A 17 -28.05 12.01 25.39
CA LEU A 17 -28.05 13.21 24.53
C LEU A 17 -26.88 13.21 23.53
N CYS A 18 -25.69 12.80 23.95
CA CYS A 18 -24.54 12.66 23.05
C CYS A 18 -24.79 11.58 21.98
N LEU A 19 -25.32 10.41 22.35
CA LEU A 19 -25.67 9.35 21.41
C LEU A 19 -26.75 9.81 20.42
N LEU A 20 -27.76 10.55 20.90
CA LEU A 20 -28.82 11.11 20.06
C LEU A 20 -28.26 12.15 19.08
N GLY A 21 -27.40 13.06 19.56
CA GLY A 21 -26.74 14.06 18.72
C GLY A 21 -25.86 13.43 17.64
N VAL A 22 -25.02 12.45 18.01
CA VAL A 22 -24.19 11.69 17.05
C VAL A 22 -25.09 10.96 16.05
N SER A 23 -26.15 10.29 16.51
CA SER A 23 -27.06 9.56 15.62
C SER A 23 -27.78 10.49 14.64
N LEU A 24 -28.27 11.66 15.09
CA LEU A 24 -28.94 12.63 14.23
C LEU A 24 -28.03 13.25 13.18
N ILE A 25 -26.72 13.39 13.47
CA ILE A 25 -25.74 13.90 12.50
C ILE A 25 -25.27 12.81 11.55
N GLN A 26 -25.06 11.59 12.05
CA GLN A 26 -24.52 10.46 11.28
C GLN A 26 -25.58 9.80 10.39
N PHE A 27 -26.85 9.74 10.81
CA PHE A 27 -27.89 9.02 10.09
C PHE A 27 -28.18 9.59 8.68
N PRO A 28 -28.29 10.92 8.48
CA PRO A 28 -28.44 11.49 7.14
C PRO A 28 -27.20 11.24 6.25
N GLN A 29 -26.00 11.31 6.82
CA GLN A 29 -24.77 10.99 6.09
C GLN A 29 -24.74 9.52 5.67
N LEU A 30 -25.13 8.61 6.55
CA LEU A 30 -25.28 7.19 6.24
C LEU A 30 -26.29 6.97 5.12
N GLN A 31 -27.46 7.62 5.16
CA GLN A 31 -28.47 7.52 4.09
C GLN A 31 -27.94 8.04 2.75
N ILE A 32 -27.17 9.13 2.74
CA ILE A 32 -26.52 9.65 1.53
C ILE A 32 -25.49 8.66 0.99
N LEU A 33 -24.66 8.09 1.86
CA LEU A 33 -23.66 7.09 1.47
C LEU A 33 -24.30 5.84 0.88
N LEU A 34 -25.34 5.31 1.55
CA LEU A 34 -26.08 4.13 1.08
C LEU A 34 -26.77 4.36 -0.27
N LYS A 35 -27.32 5.56 -0.49
CA LYS A 35 -27.97 5.93 -1.76
C LYS A 35 -26.96 6.15 -2.89
N ASN A 36 -25.81 6.73 -2.57
CA ASN A 36 -24.76 7.03 -3.55
C ASN A 36 -24.07 5.74 -4.03
N GLN A 37 -23.80 4.77 -3.15
CA GLN A 37 -23.14 3.50 -3.51
C GLN A 37 -23.81 2.77 -4.70
N GLN A 38 -25.12 2.89 -4.86
CA GLN A 38 -25.85 2.20 -5.93
C GLN A 38 -25.81 2.91 -7.30
N THR A 39 -25.41 4.20 -7.38
CA THR A 39 -25.62 5.01 -8.60
C THR A 39 -24.53 6.05 -8.92
N VAL A 40 -23.33 5.98 -8.32
CA VAL A 40 -22.26 6.92 -8.68
C VAL A 40 -21.74 6.67 -10.10
N SER A 41 -21.83 7.70 -10.95
CA SER A 41 -21.29 7.68 -12.31
C SER A 41 -19.76 7.65 -12.32
N LEU A 42 -19.15 7.08 -13.37
CA LEU A 42 -17.68 7.08 -13.52
C LEU A 42 -17.11 8.50 -13.54
N GLU A 43 -17.79 9.46 -14.17
CA GLU A 43 -17.37 10.87 -14.22
C GLU A 43 -17.28 11.49 -12.82
N THR A 44 -18.25 11.19 -11.94
CA THR A 44 -18.22 11.66 -10.56
C THR A 44 -17.02 11.07 -9.81
N LEU A 45 -16.77 9.77 -9.99
CA LEU A 45 -15.63 9.10 -9.36
C LEU A 45 -14.28 9.66 -9.84
N GLU A 46 -14.16 9.94 -11.14
CA GLU A 46 -12.97 10.58 -11.71
C GLU A 46 -12.76 12.00 -11.16
N ARG A 47 -13.85 12.76 -10.97
CA ARG A 47 -13.79 14.08 -10.31
C ARG A 47 -13.28 13.97 -8.88
N ASP A 48 -13.75 12.99 -8.13
CA ASP A 48 -13.32 12.74 -6.75
C ASP A 48 -11.84 12.34 -6.69
N ILE A 49 -11.38 11.46 -7.60
CA ILE A 49 -9.97 11.10 -7.76
C ILE A 49 -9.10 12.33 -8.05
N ASN A 50 -9.55 13.21 -8.96
CA ASN A 50 -8.80 14.42 -9.29
C ASN A 50 -8.74 15.38 -8.10
N SER A 51 -9.83 15.54 -7.36
CA SER A 51 -9.87 16.35 -6.13
C SER A 51 -8.92 15.80 -5.07
N GLU A 52 -8.91 14.48 -4.85
CA GLU A 52 -7.99 13.86 -3.89
C GLU A 52 -6.53 13.98 -4.35
N SER A 53 -6.24 13.82 -5.65
CA SER A 53 -4.91 14.05 -6.21
C SER A 53 -4.41 15.48 -5.97
N LEU A 54 -5.28 16.49 -6.14
CA LEU A 54 -4.97 17.89 -5.84
C LEU A 54 -4.69 18.10 -4.35
N ARG A 55 -5.52 17.50 -3.48
CA ARG A 55 -5.33 17.53 -2.03
C ARG A 55 -3.99 16.92 -1.64
N LEU A 56 -3.65 15.74 -2.16
CA LEU A 56 -2.36 15.08 -1.89
C LEU A 56 -1.19 15.93 -2.38
N ASN A 57 -1.29 16.54 -3.55
CA ASN A 57 -0.27 17.47 -4.06
C ASN A 57 -0.08 18.70 -3.18
N LEU A 58 -1.17 19.27 -2.65
CA LEU A 58 -1.09 20.38 -1.69
C LEU A 58 -0.46 19.91 -0.37
N LEU A 59 -0.94 18.79 0.18
CA LEU A 59 -0.41 18.21 1.40
C LEU A 59 1.06 17.88 1.25
N LYS A 60 1.54 17.45 0.08
CA LYS A 60 2.96 17.21 -0.18
C LYS A 60 3.81 18.45 0.08
N ARG A 61 3.37 19.61 -0.43
CA ARG A 61 4.14 20.86 -0.46
C ARG A 61 3.95 21.74 0.77
N MET A 62 2.90 21.52 1.56
CA MET A 62 2.62 22.38 2.70
C MET A 62 3.66 22.20 3.82
N PRO A 63 4.09 23.28 4.48
CA PRO A 63 4.91 23.20 5.69
C PRO A 63 4.16 22.45 6.79
N SER A 64 4.89 21.62 7.55
CA SER A 64 4.30 20.83 8.63
C SER A 64 4.20 21.56 9.96
N PHE A 65 4.92 22.68 10.12
CA PHE A 65 5.01 23.46 11.37
C PHE A 65 5.30 22.61 12.61
N GLY A 66 6.10 21.54 12.46
CA GLY A 66 6.46 20.61 13.54
C GLY A 66 5.55 19.37 13.66
N TYR A 67 4.49 19.26 12.86
CA TYR A 67 3.50 18.18 12.92
C TYR A 67 3.61 17.18 11.75
N ALA A 68 4.82 16.89 11.28
CA ALA A 68 5.03 16.07 10.09
C ALA A 68 4.44 14.66 10.24
N ASN A 69 4.70 14.00 11.38
CA ASN A 69 4.18 12.67 11.69
C ASN A 69 2.65 12.63 11.82
N LEU A 70 2.02 13.67 12.38
CA LEU A 70 0.56 13.76 12.47
C LEU A 70 -0.08 13.84 11.08
N ILE A 71 0.52 14.63 10.18
CA ILE A 71 0.06 14.69 8.78
C ILE A 71 0.26 13.33 8.10
N ALA A 72 1.41 12.68 8.28
CA ALA A 72 1.67 11.36 7.73
C ALA A 72 0.62 10.33 8.20
N ASN A 73 0.33 10.28 9.50
CA ASN A 73 -0.69 9.40 10.07
C ASN A 73 -2.09 9.69 9.51
N TRP A 74 -2.46 10.97 9.40
CA TRP A 74 -3.75 11.37 8.83
C TRP A 74 -3.90 10.93 7.37
N VAL A 75 -2.83 11.11 6.59
CA VAL A 75 -2.79 10.70 5.18
C VAL A 75 -2.82 9.18 5.05
N TYR A 76 -2.16 8.45 5.96
CA TYR A 76 -2.24 6.98 6.00
C TYR A 76 -3.65 6.48 6.27
N LEU A 77 -4.43 7.12 7.15
CA LEU A 77 -5.85 6.78 7.33
C LEU A 77 -6.66 7.03 6.07
N GLY A 78 -6.40 8.12 5.35
CA GLY A 78 -6.99 8.38 4.03
C GLY A 78 -6.64 7.31 3.01
N TYR A 79 -5.38 6.88 2.98
CA TYR A 79 -4.93 5.76 2.16
C TYR A 79 -5.69 4.47 2.48
N LEU A 80 -5.90 4.12 3.76
CA LEU A 80 -6.64 2.91 4.14
C LEU A 80 -8.07 2.93 3.61
N GLN A 81 -8.73 4.10 3.64
CA GLN A 81 -10.07 4.26 3.06
C GLN A 81 -10.03 4.17 1.53
N TYR A 82 -9.08 4.85 0.90
CA TYR A 82 -8.89 4.82 -0.54
C TYR A 82 -8.62 3.39 -1.06
N PHE A 83 -7.74 2.66 -0.39
CA PHE A 83 -7.32 1.33 -0.78
C PHE A 83 -8.39 0.28 -0.46
N GLY A 84 -9.11 0.42 0.65
CA GLY A 84 -10.14 -0.54 1.07
C GLY A 84 -11.48 -0.44 0.34
N ASP A 85 -11.68 0.54 -0.53
CA ASP A 85 -12.92 0.71 -1.30
C ASP A 85 -12.88 -0.07 -2.62
N ASP A 86 -12.94 -1.39 -2.54
CA ASP A 86 -12.78 -2.28 -3.70
C ASP A 86 -13.83 -2.01 -4.80
N GLU A 87 -15.06 -1.63 -4.44
CA GLU A 87 -16.13 -1.33 -5.40
C GLU A 87 -15.80 -0.11 -6.27
N ILE A 88 -15.27 0.96 -5.67
CA ILE A 88 -14.81 2.13 -6.43
C ILE A 88 -13.51 1.82 -7.15
N ARG A 89 -12.57 1.11 -6.52
CA ARG A 89 -11.26 0.78 -7.12
C ARG A 89 -11.38 -0.14 -8.33
N ALA A 90 -12.38 -1.01 -8.38
CA ALA A 90 -12.71 -1.76 -9.59
C ALA A 90 -13.00 -0.89 -10.82
N LYS A 91 -13.45 0.36 -10.60
CA LYS A 91 -13.77 1.33 -11.67
C LYS A 91 -12.63 2.31 -11.94
N THR A 92 -11.98 2.81 -10.89
CA THR A 92 -10.97 3.89 -11.00
C THR A 92 -9.53 3.42 -10.88
N GLY A 93 -9.30 2.19 -10.44
CA GLY A 93 -7.99 1.65 -10.10
C GLY A 93 -7.36 2.27 -8.86
N TYR A 94 -6.13 1.81 -8.58
CA TYR A 94 -5.32 2.15 -7.41
C TYR A 94 -4.24 3.21 -7.71
N GLY A 95 -4.43 3.98 -8.78
CA GLY A 95 -3.43 4.89 -9.32
C GLY A 95 -2.97 6.02 -8.38
N LEU A 96 -3.68 6.32 -7.29
CA LEU A 96 -3.27 7.31 -6.27
C LEU A 96 -2.42 6.71 -5.14
N SER A 97 -2.21 5.39 -5.10
CA SER A 97 -1.43 4.75 -4.05
C SER A 97 -0.02 5.38 -3.90
N PRO A 98 0.75 5.60 -4.99
CA PRO A 98 2.04 6.28 -4.88
C PRO A 98 1.96 7.67 -4.26
N GLU A 99 0.92 8.43 -4.57
CA GLU A 99 0.73 9.82 -4.15
C GLU A 99 0.48 9.91 -2.64
N TYR A 100 -0.26 8.94 -2.07
CA TYR A 100 -0.39 8.82 -0.62
C TYR A 100 0.97 8.58 0.03
N PHE A 101 1.72 7.59 -0.45
CA PHE A 101 2.99 7.22 0.18
C PHE A 101 4.09 8.26 0.00
N GLU A 102 4.06 9.03 -1.08
CA GLU A 102 4.97 10.14 -1.25
C GLU A 102 4.74 11.21 -0.16
N VAL A 103 3.49 11.54 0.15
CA VAL A 103 3.17 12.47 1.25
C VAL A 103 3.56 11.92 2.62
N ILE A 104 3.30 10.62 2.86
CA ILE A 104 3.56 9.94 4.13
C ILE A 104 5.07 9.85 4.40
N LEU A 105 5.83 9.27 3.47
CA LEU A 105 7.25 8.96 3.67
C LEU A 105 8.15 10.19 3.53
N GLU A 106 7.74 11.24 2.83
CA GLU A 106 8.46 12.53 2.87
C GLU A 106 8.38 13.20 4.25
N ARG A 107 7.33 12.91 5.02
CA ARG A 107 7.09 13.50 6.35
C ARG A 107 7.57 12.63 7.48
N ASP A 108 7.37 11.33 7.35
CA ASP A 108 7.81 10.34 8.33
C ASP A 108 8.42 9.13 7.61
N PRO A 109 9.70 9.21 7.20
CA PRO A 109 10.37 8.09 6.57
C PRO A 109 10.58 6.91 7.53
N ARG A 110 10.35 7.06 8.83
CA ARG A 110 10.48 5.98 9.83
C ARG A 110 9.16 5.23 10.07
N PHE A 111 8.09 5.59 9.36
CA PHE A 111 6.80 4.93 9.47
C PHE A 111 6.82 3.56 8.78
N LEU A 112 7.34 2.53 9.47
CA LEU A 112 7.60 1.21 8.90
C LEU A 112 6.38 0.54 8.26
N THR A 113 5.21 0.65 8.89
CA THR A 113 3.96 0.07 8.38
C THR A 113 3.61 0.58 6.97
N ALA A 114 3.97 1.83 6.67
CA ALA A 114 3.70 2.43 5.37
C ALA A 114 4.50 1.74 4.24
N TYR A 115 5.71 1.22 4.48
CA TYR A 115 6.50 0.57 3.43
C TYR A 115 5.90 -0.77 2.97
N LEU A 116 5.30 -1.54 3.87
CA LEU A 116 4.59 -2.77 3.49
C LEU A 116 3.39 -2.43 2.61
N SER A 117 2.56 -1.49 3.06
CA SER A 117 1.40 -1.04 2.31
C SER A 117 1.80 -0.42 0.96
N LEU A 118 2.91 0.33 0.92
CA LEU A 118 3.48 0.90 -0.29
C LEU A 118 3.80 -0.18 -1.32
N SER A 119 4.62 -1.16 -0.96
CA SER A 119 5.04 -2.22 -1.88
C SER A 119 3.83 -2.95 -2.46
N SER A 120 2.87 -3.37 -1.62
CA SER A 120 1.67 -4.06 -2.11
C SER A 120 0.78 -3.15 -2.98
N SER A 121 0.36 -2.00 -2.48
CA SER A 121 -0.60 -1.15 -3.21
C SER A 121 -0.02 -0.51 -4.47
N THR A 122 1.25 -0.16 -4.45
CA THR A 122 1.89 0.54 -5.57
C THR A 122 2.42 -0.44 -6.61
N SER A 123 3.13 -1.50 -6.20
CA SER A 123 3.73 -2.46 -7.15
C SER A 123 2.67 -3.44 -7.68
N MET A 124 1.86 -4.03 -6.79
CA MET A 124 0.92 -5.09 -7.17
C MET A 124 -0.46 -4.57 -7.60
N TYR A 125 -1.03 -3.55 -6.93
CA TYR A 125 -2.38 -3.07 -7.27
C TYR A 125 -2.37 -1.94 -8.31
N ALA A 126 -1.45 -0.98 -8.20
CA ALA A 126 -1.31 0.09 -9.19
C ALA A 126 -0.40 -0.29 -10.37
N GLY A 127 0.33 -1.41 -10.28
CA GLY A 127 1.27 -1.83 -11.32
C GLY A 127 2.39 -0.82 -11.54
N MET A 128 2.90 -0.16 -10.49
CA MET A 128 3.94 0.88 -10.55
C MET A 128 5.16 0.55 -9.67
N PRO A 129 5.81 -0.61 -9.87
CA PRO A 129 6.94 -1.05 -9.05
C PRO A 129 8.12 -0.08 -9.02
N GLU A 130 8.38 0.64 -10.12
CA GLU A 130 9.46 1.64 -10.17
C GLU A 130 9.24 2.77 -9.15
N ARG A 131 7.99 3.21 -8.99
CA ARG A 131 7.62 4.26 -8.03
C ARG A 131 7.74 3.77 -6.60
N SER A 132 7.36 2.51 -6.34
CA SER A 132 7.55 1.89 -5.03
C SER A 132 9.03 1.88 -4.64
N ILE A 133 9.88 1.36 -5.51
CA ILE A 133 11.32 1.26 -5.27
C ILE A 133 11.95 2.64 -5.07
N GLU A 134 11.62 3.62 -5.92
CA GLU A 134 12.10 5.01 -5.79
C GLU A 134 11.81 5.59 -4.40
N MET A 135 10.58 5.41 -3.90
CA MET A 135 10.17 5.88 -2.59
C MET A 135 10.83 5.10 -1.45
N ILE A 136 10.96 3.78 -1.59
CA ILE A 136 11.66 2.94 -0.62
C ILE A 136 13.13 3.38 -0.50
N GLU A 137 13.81 3.61 -1.62
CA GLU A 137 15.20 4.07 -1.66
C GLU A 137 15.38 5.45 -1.01
N LYS A 138 14.45 6.38 -1.27
CA LYS A 138 14.45 7.69 -0.61
C LYS A 138 14.29 7.55 0.90
N GLY A 139 13.38 6.68 1.32
CA GLY A 139 13.10 6.38 2.73
C GLY A 139 14.27 5.74 3.47
N LEU A 140 14.92 4.74 2.85
CA LEU A 140 16.06 4.01 3.37
C LEU A 140 17.23 4.92 3.78
N LYS A 141 17.39 6.10 3.17
CA LYS A 141 18.40 7.11 3.56
C LYS A 141 18.23 7.63 5.00
N SER A 142 17.05 7.45 5.59
CA SER A 142 16.72 7.90 6.95
C SER A 142 16.65 6.75 7.97
N LEU A 143 16.92 5.52 7.51
CA LEU A 143 16.84 4.29 8.29
C LEU A 143 18.24 3.74 8.56
N SER A 144 18.37 2.97 9.62
CA SER A 144 19.58 2.23 9.95
C SER A 144 19.19 0.84 10.49
N PRO A 145 20.16 -0.09 10.64
CA PRO A 145 19.87 -1.43 11.16
C PRO A 145 19.10 -1.42 12.48
N LEU A 146 19.39 -0.45 13.35
CA LEU A 146 18.84 -0.38 14.70
C LEU A 146 17.74 0.68 14.86
N VAL A 147 17.54 1.57 13.88
CA VAL A 147 16.64 2.72 14.03
C VAL A 147 15.81 2.97 12.77
N PRO A 148 14.47 2.88 12.86
CA PRO A 148 13.70 2.19 13.90
C PRO A 148 14.00 0.68 13.92
N GLU A 149 13.64 0.01 15.01
CA GLU A 149 13.66 -1.46 15.07
C GLU A 149 12.85 -2.04 13.90
N LYS A 150 13.26 -3.20 13.39
CA LYS A 150 12.61 -3.88 12.26
C LYS A 150 12.76 -3.21 10.89
N SER A 151 13.65 -2.23 10.74
CA SER A 151 13.93 -1.58 9.44
C SER A 151 14.43 -2.55 8.36
N TYR A 152 14.93 -3.74 8.74
CA TYR A 152 15.30 -4.80 7.79
C TYR A 152 14.15 -5.24 6.88
N TYR A 153 12.88 -5.07 7.28
CA TYR A 153 11.74 -5.37 6.41
C TYR A 153 11.65 -4.46 5.19
N VAL A 154 12.08 -3.19 5.31
CA VAL A 154 12.04 -2.23 4.21
C VAL A 154 12.93 -2.71 3.05
N TRP A 155 14.11 -3.27 3.36
CA TRP A 155 14.97 -3.92 2.38
C TRP A 155 14.34 -5.16 1.75
N ARG A 156 13.58 -5.96 2.51
CA ARG A 156 12.87 -7.11 1.96
C ARG A 156 11.78 -6.69 0.98
N TYR A 157 11.00 -5.67 1.31
CA TYR A 157 9.97 -5.16 0.42
C TYR A 157 10.58 -4.62 -0.89
N LYS A 158 11.69 -3.90 -0.80
CA LYS A 158 12.47 -3.48 -1.97
C LYS A 158 12.93 -4.68 -2.81
N GLY A 159 13.55 -5.68 -2.19
CA GLY A 159 14.05 -6.87 -2.88
C GLY A 159 12.94 -7.69 -3.54
N ILE A 160 11.77 -7.78 -2.93
CA ILE A 160 10.57 -8.39 -3.52
C ILE A 160 10.14 -7.63 -4.77
N ASP A 161 10.03 -6.30 -4.69
CA ASP A 161 9.58 -5.50 -5.83
C ASP A 161 10.58 -5.56 -7.00
N GLU A 162 11.88 -5.48 -6.70
CA GLU A 162 12.97 -5.61 -7.66
C GLU A 162 12.96 -6.96 -8.38
N LEU A 163 12.76 -8.04 -7.62
CA LEU A 163 12.77 -9.40 -8.15
C LEU A 163 11.52 -9.71 -8.97
N LEU A 164 10.35 -9.46 -8.38
CA LEU A 164 9.08 -9.94 -8.89
C LEU A 164 8.53 -9.07 -10.02
N PHE A 165 8.73 -7.75 -9.98
CA PHE A 165 8.12 -6.88 -10.98
C PHE A 165 9.12 -6.32 -11.98
N LEU A 166 10.37 -6.06 -11.58
CA LEU A 166 11.41 -5.53 -12.47
C LEU A 166 12.36 -6.61 -13.01
N GLY A 167 12.36 -7.80 -12.42
CA GLY A 167 13.31 -8.85 -12.79
C GLY A 167 14.78 -8.51 -12.54
N ASN A 168 15.04 -7.52 -11.68
CA ASN A 168 16.37 -7.05 -11.36
C ASN A 168 16.98 -7.92 -10.25
N THR A 169 17.38 -9.14 -10.62
CA THR A 169 17.86 -10.14 -9.67
C THR A 169 19.11 -9.70 -8.92
N GLN A 170 20.01 -8.94 -9.54
CA GLN A 170 21.21 -8.44 -8.88
C GLN A 170 20.85 -7.43 -7.78
N ALA A 171 19.95 -6.49 -8.06
CA ALA A 171 19.50 -5.54 -7.06
C ALA A 171 18.72 -6.24 -5.94
N ALA A 172 17.84 -7.18 -6.28
CA ALA A 172 17.11 -7.98 -5.31
C ALA A 172 18.05 -8.77 -4.40
N GLN A 173 19.08 -9.42 -4.95
CA GLN A 173 20.11 -10.11 -4.18
C GLN A 173 20.76 -9.16 -3.15
N GLN A 174 21.15 -7.96 -3.59
CA GLN A 174 21.73 -6.96 -2.69
C GLN A 174 20.75 -6.56 -1.59
N SER A 175 19.49 -6.28 -1.94
CA SER A 175 18.45 -5.91 -0.99
C SER A 175 18.20 -7.01 0.05
N PHE A 176 18.11 -8.28 -0.37
CA PHE A 176 17.96 -9.41 0.56
C PHE A 176 19.21 -9.65 1.41
N SER A 177 20.41 -9.44 0.86
CA SER A 177 21.66 -9.52 1.63
C SER A 177 21.71 -8.46 2.73
N THR A 178 21.35 -7.20 2.40
CA THR A 178 21.32 -6.11 3.38
C THR A 178 20.22 -6.32 4.41
N ALA A 179 19.05 -6.86 4.02
CA ALA A 179 18.02 -7.25 4.97
C ALA A 179 18.53 -8.29 5.97
N ALA A 180 19.27 -9.31 5.49
CA ALA A 180 19.85 -10.32 6.34
C ALA A 180 20.83 -9.72 7.36
N GLU A 181 21.75 -8.89 6.87
CA GLU A 181 22.73 -8.17 7.71
C GLU A 181 22.04 -7.32 8.77
N TRP A 182 21.03 -6.54 8.40
CA TRP A 182 20.31 -5.67 9.34
C TRP A 182 19.56 -6.48 10.39
N ALA A 183 18.90 -7.57 9.98
CA ALA A 183 18.17 -8.45 10.90
C ALA A 183 19.09 -9.19 11.87
N SER A 184 20.31 -9.55 11.46
CA SER A 184 21.31 -10.19 12.34
C SER A 184 21.78 -9.34 13.53
N ASN A 185 21.44 -8.05 13.57
CA ASN A 185 21.75 -7.18 14.71
C ASN A 185 20.83 -7.41 15.93
N PHE A 186 19.75 -8.18 15.77
CA PHE A 186 18.77 -8.47 16.81
C PHE A 186 18.83 -9.94 17.22
N SER A 187 18.43 -10.27 18.44
CA SER A 187 18.49 -11.65 18.96
C SER A 187 17.14 -12.35 19.08
N ASP A 188 16.04 -11.66 18.78
CA ASP A 188 14.70 -12.25 18.84
C ASP A 188 14.48 -13.24 17.69
N GLU A 189 13.58 -14.21 17.90
CA GLU A 189 13.32 -15.30 16.97
C GLU A 189 12.87 -14.80 15.58
N GLU A 190 12.05 -13.75 15.53
CA GLU A 190 11.55 -13.17 14.28
C GLU A 190 12.70 -12.61 13.44
N SER A 191 13.57 -11.80 14.05
CA SER A 191 14.74 -11.23 13.38
C SER A 191 15.71 -12.30 12.87
N GLN A 192 15.95 -13.36 13.65
CA GLN A 192 16.82 -14.46 13.26
C GLN A 192 16.25 -15.27 12.09
N LEU A 193 14.94 -15.52 12.09
CA LEU A 193 14.26 -16.14 10.95
C LEU A 193 14.38 -15.27 9.69
N VAL A 194 14.19 -13.95 9.84
CA VAL A 194 14.32 -13.01 8.72
C VAL A 194 15.76 -12.95 8.20
N ALA A 195 16.75 -12.98 9.07
CA ALA A 195 18.15 -13.03 8.69
C ALA A 195 18.46 -14.27 7.85
N VAL A 196 18.09 -15.46 8.34
CA VAL A 196 18.32 -16.73 7.65
C VAL A 196 17.61 -16.79 6.30
N THR A 197 16.31 -16.48 6.26
CA THR A 197 15.50 -16.58 5.03
C THR A 197 15.94 -15.58 3.96
N SER A 198 16.30 -14.35 4.36
CA SER A 198 16.80 -13.34 3.43
C SER A 198 18.19 -13.71 2.89
N GLN A 199 19.07 -14.26 3.75
CA GLN A 199 20.38 -14.75 3.33
C GLN A 199 20.26 -15.91 2.33
N GLN A 200 19.37 -16.87 2.60
CA GLN A 200 19.11 -18.00 1.69
C GLN A 200 18.58 -17.52 0.33
N THR A 201 17.69 -16.52 0.33
CA THR A 201 17.18 -15.94 -0.91
C THR A 201 18.29 -15.24 -1.70
N SER A 202 19.12 -14.42 -1.04
CA SER A 202 20.30 -13.80 -1.67
C SER A 202 21.24 -14.84 -2.29
N GLN A 203 21.55 -15.92 -1.57
CA GLN A 203 22.39 -17.01 -2.09
C GLN A 203 21.74 -17.73 -3.27
N PHE A 204 20.43 -18.01 -3.20
CA PHE A 204 19.70 -18.62 -4.30
C PHE A 204 19.77 -17.76 -5.56
N LEU A 205 19.53 -16.46 -5.44
CA LEU A 205 19.56 -15.50 -6.56
C LEU A 205 20.96 -15.38 -7.19
N SER A 206 22.02 -15.54 -6.39
CA SER A 206 23.41 -15.56 -6.89
C SER A 206 23.70 -16.75 -7.81
N GLN A 207 23.00 -17.87 -7.61
CA GLN A 207 23.19 -19.11 -8.38
C GLN A 207 22.14 -19.26 -9.49
N ASN A 208 20.94 -18.73 -9.27
CA ASN A 208 19.78 -18.84 -10.14
C ASN A 208 19.21 -17.45 -10.44
N PRO A 209 19.88 -16.65 -11.28
CA PRO A 209 19.48 -15.26 -11.52
C PRO A 209 18.19 -15.14 -12.34
N ASN A 210 17.76 -16.22 -13.00
CA ASN A 210 16.56 -16.21 -13.82
C ASN A 210 15.31 -16.46 -12.97
N SER A 211 14.50 -15.43 -12.77
CA SER A 211 13.23 -15.50 -12.03
C SER A 211 12.01 -15.23 -12.90
N LYS A 212 12.07 -15.54 -14.21
CA LYS A 212 10.97 -15.29 -15.17
C LYS A 212 9.63 -15.87 -14.71
N PHE A 213 9.60 -17.08 -14.15
CA PHE A 213 8.35 -17.68 -13.68
C PHE A 213 7.74 -16.91 -12.49
N ALA A 214 8.59 -16.45 -11.57
CA ALA A 214 8.14 -15.64 -10.43
C ALA A 214 7.63 -14.28 -10.90
N GLN A 215 8.30 -13.65 -11.87
CA GLN A 215 7.84 -12.40 -12.47
C GLN A 215 6.51 -12.55 -13.18
N LEU A 216 6.38 -13.62 -13.96
CA LEU A 216 5.15 -13.92 -14.67
C LEU A 216 4.00 -14.10 -13.69
N SER A 217 4.21 -14.88 -12.62
CA SER A 217 3.22 -15.08 -11.55
C SER A 217 2.82 -13.75 -10.89
N ALA A 218 3.79 -12.86 -10.62
CA ALA A 218 3.52 -11.56 -10.03
C ALA A 218 2.67 -10.68 -10.96
N TRP A 219 3.00 -10.61 -12.25
CA TRP A 219 2.20 -9.84 -13.22
C TRP A 219 0.82 -10.46 -13.49
N VAL A 220 0.68 -11.79 -13.40
CA VAL A 220 -0.64 -12.46 -13.39
C VAL A 220 -1.47 -12.00 -12.19
N MET A 221 -0.87 -11.84 -11.02
CA MET A 221 -1.57 -11.30 -9.85
C MET A 221 -2.06 -9.86 -10.09
N VAL A 222 -1.23 -9.00 -10.71
CA VAL A 222 -1.65 -7.64 -11.11
C VAL A 222 -2.83 -7.70 -12.08
N LEU A 223 -2.77 -8.58 -13.08
CA LEU A 223 -3.83 -8.73 -14.08
C LEU A 223 -5.17 -9.17 -13.48
N ASN A 224 -5.12 -10.03 -12.45
CA ASN A 224 -6.29 -10.60 -11.80
C ASN A 224 -6.87 -9.71 -10.70
N ASN A 225 -6.14 -8.70 -10.25
CA ASN A 225 -6.70 -7.66 -9.40
C ASN A 225 -7.75 -6.86 -10.21
N GLN A 226 -8.81 -6.36 -9.56
CA GLN A 226 -9.80 -5.49 -10.18
C GLN A 226 -9.18 -4.11 -10.45
N VAL A 227 -8.40 -4.02 -11.52
CA VAL A 227 -7.58 -2.86 -11.87
C VAL A 227 -8.18 -2.04 -13.00
N ASP A 228 -7.79 -0.76 -13.07
CA ASP A 228 -8.19 0.12 -14.17
C ASP A 228 -7.54 -0.29 -15.51
N ALA A 229 -8.09 0.25 -16.60
CA ALA A 229 -7.66 -0.08 -17.95
C ALA A 229 -6.18 0.20 -18.25
N LYS A 230 -5.55 1.20 -17.59
CA LYS A 230 -4.13 1.50 -17.79
C LYS A 230 -3.27 0.43 -17.13
N THR A 231 -3.58 0.07 -15.89
CA THR A 231 -2.88 -0.98 -15.15
C THR A 231 -3.04 -2.34 -15.83
N LEU A 232 -4.25 -2.66 -16.31
CA LEU A 232 -4.52 -3.89 -17.07
C LEU A 232 -3.63 -4.00 -18.32
N LYS A 233 -3.59 -2.94 -19.14
CA LYS A 233 -2.76 -2.90 -20.36
C LYS A 233 -1.28 -3.09 -20.05
N ARG A 234 -0.81 -2.47 -18.96
CA ARG A 234 0.56 -2.64 -18.49
C ARG A 234 0.82 -4.10 -18.13
N ALA A 235 -0.01 -4.72 -17.27
CA ALA A 235 0.16 -6.10 -16.85
C ALA A 235 0.22 -7.06 -18.05
N ILE A 236 -0.67 -6.90 -19.03
CA ILE A 236 -0.65 -7.70 -20.27
C ILE A 236 0.69 -7.56 -21.00
N ARG A 237 1.16 -6.33 -21.19
CA ARG A 237 2.44 -6.05 -21.86
C ARG A 237 3.61 -6.72 -21.16
N GLU A 238 3.68 -6.66 -19.83
CA GLU A 238 4.76 -7.28 -19.06
C GLU A 238 4.69 -8.81 -19.13
N ILE A 239 3.49 -9.39 -19.06
CA ILE A 239 3.27 -10.84 -19.23
C ILE A 239 3.74 -11.30 -20.62
N GLU A 240 3.41 -10.54 -21.66
CA GLU A 240 3.80 -10.84 -23.04
C GLU A 240 5.32 -10.67 -23.27
N ALA A 241 5.92 -9.66 -22.65
CA ALA A 241 7.38 -9.46 -22.68
C ALA A 241 8.14 -10.62 -22.02
N LEU A 242 7.52 -11.31 -21.06
CA LEU A 242 8.07 -12.50 -20.41
C LEU A 242 7.87 -13.78 -21.25
N GLY A 243 7.21 -13.69 -22.40
CA GLY A 243 7.03 -14.79 -23.36
C GLY A 243 5.71 -15.56 -23.21
N ALA A 244 4.85 -15.17 -22.27
CA ALA A 244 3.52 -15.73 -22.16
C ALA A 244 2.53 -15.05 -23.10
N LYS A 245 1.38 -15.66 -23.36
CA LYS A 245 0.30 -15.08 -24.17
C LYS A 245 -0.93 -14.86 -23.33
N VAL A 246 -1.48 -13.64 -23.36
CA VAL A 246 -2.77 -13.33 -22.75
C VAL A 246 -3.86 -13.36 -23.82
N THR A 247 -4.92 -14.13 -23.59
CA THR A 247 -6.10 -14.19 -24.46
C THR A 247 -7.32 -13.88 -23.62
N SER A 248 -8.01 -12.77 -23.91
CA SER A 248 -9.26 -12.44 -23.25
C SER A 248 -10.37 -13.38 -23.71
N THR A 249 -11.04 -14.06 -22.78
CA THR A 249 -12.21 -14.91 -23.02
C THR A 249 -13.42 -14.36 -22.26
N PRO A 250 -14.66 -14.80 -22.59
CA PRO A 250 -15.85 -14.40 -21.84
C PRO A 250 -15.80 -14.74 -20.34
N GLU A 251 -15.00 -15.73 -19.95
CA GLU A 251 -14.80 -16.18 -18.57
C GLU A 251 -13.65 -15.46 -17.84
N GLY A 252 -12.86 -14.65 -18.54
CA GLY A 252 -11.71 -13.93 -18.00
C GLY A 252 -10.47 -14.01 -18.88
N ASN A 253 -9.33 -13.53 -18.39
CA ASN A 253 -8.07 -13.60 -19.13
C ASN A 253 -7.45 -15.01 -18.99
N LYS A 254 -7.25 -15.69 -20.12
CA LYS A 254 -6.50 -16.95 -20.18
C LYS A 254 -5.03 -16.67 -20.47
N ILE A 255 -4.14 -17.24 -19.67
CA ILE A 255 -2.69 -17.08 -19.81
C ILE A 255 -2.10 -18.41 -20.27
N THR A 256 -1.34 -18.38 -21.37
CA THR A 256 -0.59 -19.53 -21.87
C THR A 256 0.89 -19.26 -21.66
N PHE A 257 1.54 -20.09 -20.85
CA PHE A 257 2.95 -20.00 -20.53
C PHE A 257 3.79 -20.47 -21.73
N PRO A 258 4.98 -19.90 -21.96
CA PRO A 258 5.92 -20.46 -22.93
C PRO A 258 6.33 -21.89 -22.51
N GLU A 259 6.55 -22.76 -23.50
CA GLU A 259 7.13 -24.10 -23.30
C GLU A 259 8.58 -24.03 -22.77
#